data_AF-A0A928REU3-F1
#
_entry.id   AF-A0A928REU3-F1
#
_cell.length_a   1.000
_cell.length_b   1.000
_cell.length_c   1.000
_cell.angle_alpha   90.00
_cell.angle_beta   90.00
_cell.angle_gamma   90.00
#
_symmetry.space_group_name_H-M   'P 1'
#
loop_
_entity.id
_entity.type
_entity.pdbx_description
1 polymer ?
#
loop_
_entity_poly.entity_id
_entity_poly.type
_entity_poly.pdbx_seq_one_letter_code
_entity_poly.pdbx_strand_id
1 'polypeptide(L)'
;MKKIICMTLFISFMFDMISMDAVAENEFDISAPSAFLMDFDTGKILYEKNADEKRALASVTKIMTLLITMEEIYNGNLKYDDIVTGSEYAKGFGGSTIFLDAGEKMSVRDIIKGIAVASGNDASVAIAEHISGSESVFVSRMNEKAKALGMTGTNFVNCNGLDADGHYSTARDIAIMSRELMKYDDIFEFTGIWMDSLRNGEFTLSNTNKLIRFYDGATGLKTGSTNNAMFCISATAKRGNMHLIAVIMGAETSKQRQADASELLNYGFNNFTLEYVVDNDSKVKEIPVSKGKKHKVGVYPREDISYICEKNSENNIDIIVNVPKKNKAPVTKGDKAGTLKIIINDEEYKEIDLIYEESIGKITFSDLGKKFIRNWIC
;
A
#
# COMPACT_ATOMS: atom_id res chain seq x y z
N MET A 1 -34.28 -48.26 70.85
CA MET A 1 -33.52 -49.51 71.03
C MET A 1 -33.18 -50.09 69.66
N LYS A 2 -31.88 -50.22 69.34
CA LYS A 2 -31.22 -51.28 68.50
C LYS A 2 -31.81 -51.52 67.08
N LYS A 3 -31.11 -51.40 65.94
CA LYS A 3 -29.74 -51.77 65.52
C LYS A 3 -29.52 -51.25 64.08
N ILE A 4 -28.36 -50.66 63.78
CA ILE A 4 -27.31 -51.15 62.84
C ILE A 4 -27.74 -51.31 61.37
N ILE A 5 -27.08 -50.59 60.45
CA ILE A 5 -26.27 -51.17 59.34
C ILE A 5 -25.42 -50.05 58.72
N CYS A 6 -24.11 -50.29 58.73
CA CYS A 6 -23.07 -49.52 58.04
C CYS A 6 -23.26 -49.59 56.53
N MET A 7 -23.10 -48.46 55.85
CA MET A 7 -22.78 -48.43 54.42
C MET A 7 -21.61 -47.47 54.22
N THR A 8 -20.50 -48.05 53.78
CA THR A 8 -19.18 -47.45 53.59
C THR A 8 -19.24 -46.40 52.49
N LEU A 9 -18.99 -45.13 52.81
CA LEU A 9 -18.73 -44.08 51.81
C LEU A 9 -17.28 -44.18 51.34
N PHE A 10 -17.08 -44.59 50.10
CA PHE A 10 -15.84 -44.39 49.36
C PHE A 10 -15.98 -43.08 48.59
N ILE A 11 -15.60 -41.94 49.19
CA ILE A 11 -15.46 -40.67 48.48
C ILE A 11 -14.05 -40.67 47.91
N SER A 12 -13.91 -40.95 46.61
CA SER A 12 -12.68 -40.63 45.89
C SER A 12 -12.61 -39.11 45.72
N PHE A 13 -11.75 -38.46 46.51
CA PHE A 13 -11.29 -37.12 46.20
C PHE A 13 -10.37 -37.20 44.97
N MET A 14 -10.94 -37.06 43.78
CA MET A 14 -10.17 -36.70 42.58
C MET A 14 -9.87 -35.21 42.72
N PHE A 15 -8.64 -34.91 43.13
CA PHE A 15 -8.10 -33.56 43.09
C PHE A 15 -7.69 -33.33 41.64
N ASP A 16 -8.60 -32.78 40.83
CA ASP A 16 -8.27 -32.31 39.50
C ASP A 16 -7.29 -31.13 39.65
N MET A 17 -6.01 -31.40 39.41
CA MET A 17 -5.05 -30.36 39.07
C MET A 17 -5.50 -29.75 37.75
N ILE A 18 -6.17 -28.61 37.83
CA ILE A 18 -6.29 -27.70 36.71
C ILE A 18 -4.88 -27.13 36.49
N SER A 19 -4.10 -27.74 35.60
CA SER A 19 -2.95 -27.09 35.00
C SER A 19 -3.48 -25.93 34.18
N MET A 20 -3.46 -24.76 34.80
CA MET A 20 -3.69 -23.49 34.12
C MET A 20 -2.40 -23.20 33.35
N ASP A 21 -2.31 -23.73 32.13
CA ASP A 21 -1.35 -23.26 31.15
C ASP A 21 -1.75 -21.82 30.80
N ALA A 22 -1.27 -20.88 31.62
CA ALA A 22 -1.21 -19.49 31.25
C ALA A 22 -0.20 -19.38 30.12
N VAL A 23 -0.67 -19.64 28.89
CA VAL A 23 -0.05 -19.09 27.70
C VAL A 23 -0.18 -17.59 27.90
N ALA A 24 0.92 -16.96 28.34
CA ALA A 24 1.05 -15.53 28.22
C ALA A 24 1.03 -15.24 26.70
N GLU A 25 -0.16 -15.05 26.14
CA GLU A 25 -0.32 -14.20 24.98
C GLU A 25 0.39 -12.90 25.38
N ASN A 26 1.54 -12.61 24.78
CA ASN A 26 2.10 -11.27 24.86
C ASN A 26 0.98 -10.36 24.38
N GLU A 27 0.38 -9.64 25.34
CA GLU A 27 -0.78 -8.80 25.11
C GLU A 27 -0.34 -7.75 24.09
N PHE A 28 -0.79 -7.95 22.85
CA PHE A 28 -0.51 -7.05 21.75
C PHE A 28 -1.28 -5.76 22.01
N ASP A 29 -0.63 -4.79 22.66
CA ASP A 29 -1.24 -3.53 23.06
C ASP A 29 -0.52 -2.34 22.42
N ILE A 30 -1.24 -1.68 21.51
CA ILE A 30 -0.79 -0.45 20.89
C ILE A 30 -1.21 0.71 21.78
N SER A 31 -0.25 1.37 22.43
CA SER A 31 -0.55 2.46 23.38
C SER A 31 -1.21 3.68 22.73
N ALA A 32 -0.91 3.95 21.45
CA ALA A 32 -1.45 5.10 20.76
C ALA A 32 -2.98 5.08 20.69
N PRO A 33 -3.61 6.28 20.70
CA PRO A 33 -5.07 6.39 20.64
C PRO A 33 -5.70 5.80 19.37
N SER A 34 -5.05 5.94 18.20
CA SER A 34 -5.50 5.31 16.95
C SER A 34 -4.36 4.61 16.24
N ALA A 35 -4.65 3.42 15.71
CA ALA A 35 -3.71 2.60 14.96
C ALA A 35 -4.39 1.80 13.85
N PHE A 36 -3.65 1.48 12.80
CA PHE A 36 -4.15 0.75 11.65
C PHE A 36 -3.04 -0.01 10.93
N LEU A 37 -3.29 -1.27 10.57
CA LEU A 37 -2.37 -2.12 9.82
C LEU A 37 -3.05 -2.66 8.57
N MET A 38 -2.38 -2.48 7.43
CA MET A 38 -2.87 -2.92 6.12
C MET A 38 -1.74 -3.57 5.34
N ASP A 39 -2.09 -4.61 4.59
CA ASP A 39 -1.24 -5.15 3.53
C ASP A 39 -1.33 -4.28 2.26
N PHE A 40 -0.18 -3.92 1.70
CA PHE A 40 -0.09 -3.05 0.53
C PHE A 40 -0.70 -3.69 -0.73
N ASP A 41 -0.39 -4.96 -1.00
CA ASP A 41 -0.78 -5.59 -2.27
C ASP A 41 -2.30 -5.81 -2.34
N THR A 42 -2.84 -6.47 -1.32
CA THR A 42 -4.26 -6.86 -1.27
C THR A 42 -5.17 -5.77 -0.72
N GLY A 43 -4.63 -4.84 0.09
CA GLY A 43 -5.43 -3.88 0.85
C GLY A 43 -6.15 -4.50 2.05
N LYS A 44 -5.86 -5.76 2.40
CA LYS A 44 -6.47 -6.42 3.55
C LYS A 44 -6.09 -5.69 4.84
N ILE A 45 -7.10 -5.42 5.66
CA ILE A 45 -6.94 -4.85 6.99
C ILE A 45 -6.55 -5.97 7.94
N LEU A 46 -5.43 -5.80 8.64
CA LEU A 46 -4.90 -6.80 9.56
C LEU A 46 -5.11 -6.41 11.03
N TYR A 47 -5.23 -5.10 11.29
CA TYR A 47 -5.55 -4.57 12.62
C TYR A 47 -6.13 -3.16 12.52
N GLU A 48 -7.06 -2.83 13.39
CA GLU A 48 -7.60 -1.48 13.55
C GLU A 48 -7.90 -1.14 15.01
N LYS A 49 -7.54 0.07 15.42
CA LYS A 49 -7.89 0.66 16.72
C LYS A 49 -8.29 2.11 16.49
N ASN A 50 -9.55 2.46 16.78
CA ASN A 50 -10.13 3.79 16.55
C ASN A 50 -9.74 4.36 15.17
N ALA A 51 -9.79 3.51 14.13
CA ALA A 51 -9.16 3.79 12.85
C ALA A 51 -9.84 4.91 12.06
N ASP A 52 -11.10 5.21 12.39
CA ASP A 52 -11.94 6.25 11.77
C ASP A 52 -12.07 7.51 12.65
N GLU A 53 -11.36 7.58 13.79
CA GLU A 53 -11.35 8.76 14.64
C GLU A 53 -10.54 9.89 14.00
N LYS A 54 -11.17 11.05 13.85
CA LYS A 54 -10.54 12.24 13.27
C LYS A 54 -9.50 12.81 14.21
N ARG A 55 -8.26 12.92 13.74
CA ARG A 55 -7.12 13.45 14.49
C ARG A 55 -6.27 14.36 13.60
N ALA A 56 -5.58 15.32 14.21
CA ALA A 56 -4.53 16.04 13.51
C ALA A 56 -3.42 15.05 13.10
N LEU A 57 -2.91 15.19 11.88
CA LEU A 57 -1.92 14.26 11.30
C LEU A 57 -0.50 14.85 11.19
N ALA A 58 -0.33 16.13 11.51
CA ALA A 58 0.93 16.85 11.38
C ALA A 58 1.57 16.62 9.99
N SER A 59 2.91 16.53 9.91
CA SER A 59 3.64 16.28 8.66
C SER A 59 3.33 14.95 7.94
N VAL A 60 2.48 14.06 8.48
CA VAL A 60 1.95 12.92 7.70
C VAL A 60 1.12 13.43 6.51
N THR A 61 0.59 14.66 6.56
CA THR A 61 0.01 15.40 5.42
C THR A 61 0.88 15.36 4.17
N LYS A 62 2.20 15.38 4.32
CA LYS A 62 3.15 15.39 3.20
C LYS A 62 3.11 14.11 2.37
N ILE A 63 2.49 13.02 2.84
CA ILE A 63 2.21 11.83 2.01
C ILE A 63 1.30 12.21 0.84
N MET A 64 0.26 13.01 1.06
CA MET A 64 -0.62 13.48 -0.01
C MET A 64 0.12 14.45 -0.96
N THR A 65 0.98 15.31 -0.41
CA THR A 65 1.84 16.21 -1.21
C THR A 65 2.79 15.41 -2.12
N LEU A 66 3.44 14.38 -1.58
CA LEU A 66 4.29 13.47 -2.34
C LEU A 66 3.48 12.67 -3.35
N LEU A 67 2.29 12.19 -2.99
CA LEU A 67 1.41 11.43 -3.91
C LEU A 67 1.08 12.24 -5.16
N ILE A 68 0.59 13.47 -5.00
CA ILE A 68 0.28 14.34 -6.15
C ILE A 68 1.55 14.65 -6.94
N THR A 69 2.70 14.85 -6.27
CA THR A 69 3.98 15.09 -6.96
C THR A 69 4.40 13.89 -7.82
N MET A 70 4.30 12.67 -7.28
CA MET A 70 4.62 11.43 -8.01
C MET A 70 3.64 11.19 -9.16
N GLU A 71 2.36 11.55 -9.00
CA GLU A 71 1.37 11.52 -10.08
C GLU A 71 1.73 12.45 -11.26
N GLU A 72 2.14 13.69 -10.97
CA GLU A 72 2.58 14.61 -12.03
C GLU A 72 3.82 14.06 -12.77
N ILE A 73 4.73 13.41 -12.05
CA ILE A 73 5.92 12.78 -12.64
C ILE A 73 5.52 11.60 -13.52
N TYR A 74 4.70 10.69 -12.99
CA TYR A 74 4.24 9.51 -13.72
C TYR A 74 3.46 9.86 -14.99
N ASN A 75 2.64 10.92 -14.93
CA ASN A 75 1.88 11.41 -16.09
C ASN A 75 2.73 12.23 -17.08
N GLY A 76 4.01 12.49 -16.77
CA GLY A 76 4.93 13.23 -17.64
C GLY A 76 4.74 14.75 -17.63
N ASN A 77 3.97 15.29 -16.67
CA ASN A 77 3.75 16.73 -16.49
C ASN A 77 4.86 17.40 -15.66
N LEU A 78 5.61 16.61 -14.90
CA LEU A 78 6.75 17.04 -14.10
C LEU A 78 7.90 16.06 -14.29
N LYS A 79 9.14 16.53 -14.19
CA LYS A 79 10.33 15.68 -14.23
C LYS A 79 11.19 15.91 -13.01
N TYR A 80 11.96 14.90 -12.63
CA TYR A 80 12.89 14.99 -11.50
C TYR A 80 13.95 16.09 -11.64
N ASP A 81 14.32 16.44 -12.87
CA ASP A 81 15.30 17.47 -13.21
C ASP A 81 14.70 18.86 -13.45
N ASP A 82 13.37 18.99 -13.41
CA ASP A 82 12.71 20.31 -13.46
C ASP A 82 13.12 21.15 -12.24
N ILE A 83 13.12 22.47 -12.44
CA ILE A 83 13.59 23.42 -11.44
C ILE A 83 12.42 24.07 -10.72
N VAL A 84 12.38 23.87 -9.41
CA VAL A 84 11.52 24.59 -8.48
C VAL A 84 12.26 25.83 -7.98
N THR A 85 11.61 26.99 -8.04
CA THR A 85 12.16 28.25 -7.51
C THR A 85 11.47 28.58 -6.20
N GLY A 86 12.24 28.80 -5.13
CA GLY A 86 11.71 29.20 -3.83
C GLY A 86 10.99 30.55 -3.90
N SER A 87 9.80 30.63 -3.32
CA SER A 87 9.05 31.88 -3.19
C SER A 87 9.28 32.52 -1.82
N GLU A 88 8.97 33.82 -1.68
CA GLU A 88 8.92 34.47 -0.37
C GLU A 88 7.91 33.81 0.57
N TYR A 89 6.82 33.26 0.02
CA TYR A 89 5.82 32.53 0.80
C TYR A 89 6.40 31.24 1.36
N ALA A 90 7.03 30.41 0.51
CA ALA A 90 7.67 29.16 0.92
C ALA A 90 8.79 29.37 1.96
N LYS A 91 9.64 30.40 1.74
CA LYS A 91 10.70 30.80 2.67
C LYS A 91 10.16 31.19 4.06
N GLY A 92 8.96 31.75 4.11
CA GLY A 92 8.33 32.24 5.33
C GLY A 92 7.91 31.15 6.33
N PHE A 93 7.93 29.88 5.94
CA PHE A 93 7.53 28.78 6.82
C PHE A 93 8.63 28.40 7.82
N GLY A 94 8.22 28.17 9.07
CA GLY A 94 9.08 27.65 10.14
C GLY A 94 8.89 26.16 10.39
N GLY A 95 9.42 25.67 11.53
CA GLY A 95 9.37 24.24 11.88
C GLY A 95 10.48 23.45 11.20
N SER A 96 10.15 22.28 10.62
CA SER A 96 11.10 21.52 9.82
C SER A 96 11.19 22.14 8.43
N THR A 97 12.36 22.64 8.04
CA THR A 97 12.63 23.26 6.75
C THR A 97 13.94 22.75 6.16
N ILE A 98 14.12 22.95 4.86
CA ILE A 98 15.42 22.82 4.20
C ILE A 98 16.12 24.17 4.04
N PHE A 99 15.56 25.22 4.62
CA PHE A 99 16.00 26.62 4.51
C PHE A 99 16.09 27.07 3.05
N LEU A 100 15.07 26.73 2.26
CA LEU A 100 14.93 27.19 0.88
C LEU A 100 14.76 28.71 0.85
N ASP A 101 15.67 29.41 0.18
CA ASP A 101 15.62 30.87 0.08
C ASP A 101 14.74 31.33 -1.11
N ALA A 102 14.25 32.57 -1.04
CA ALA A 102 13.48 33.15 -2.13
C ALA A 102 14.38 33.37 -3.36
N GLY A 103 13.94 32.89 -4.52
CA GLY A 103 14.74 32.88 -5.75
C GLY A 103 15.76 31.74 -5.84
N GLU A 104 15.97 30.96 -4.78
CA GLU A 104 16.81 29.76 -4.83
C GLU A 104 16.19 28.73 -5.77
N LYS A 105 17.04 28.08 -6.58
CA LYS A 105 16.63 27.08 -7.57
C LYS A 105 17.08 25.70 -7.13
N MET A 106 16.14 24.77 -6.99
CA MET A 106 16.40 23.38 -6.65
C MET A 106 15.70 22.44 -7.61
N SER A 107 16.29 21.27 -7.86
CA SER A 107 15.63 20.25 -8.67
C SER A 107 14.40 19.69 -7.94
N VAL A 108 13.40 19.22 -8.69
CA VAL A 108 12.26 18.49 -8.13
C VAL A 108 12.75 17.30 -7.29
N ARG A 109 13.79 16.59 -7.73
CA ARG A 109 14.42 15.50 -6.97
C ARG A 109 14.91 15.95 -5.59
N ASP A 110 15.57 17.09 -5.50
CA ASP A 110 16.06 17.63 -4.22
C ASP A 110 14.92 18.15 -3.34
N ILE A 111 13.86 18.71 -3.93
CA ILE A 111 12.67 19.12 -3.20
C ILE A 111 11.95 17.91 -2.61
N ILE A 112 11.73 16.84 -3.39
CA ILE A 112 11.15 15.57 -2.90
C ILE A 112 12.01 15.00 -1.77
N LYS A 113 13.34 15.01 -1.93
CA LYS A 113 14.27 14.58 -0.88
C LYS A 113 14.12 15.41 0.41
N GLY A 114 14.01 16.73 0.29
CA GLY A 114 13.76 17.64 1.40
C GLY A 114 12.45 17.35 2.14
N ILE A 115 11.38 17.04 1.39
CA ILE A 115 10.06 16.67 1.93
C ILE A 115 10.11 15.30 2.61
N ALA A 116 10.67 14.29 1.95
CA ALA A 116 10.66 12.90 2.42
C ALA A 116 11.58 12.70 3.64
N VAL A 117 12.80 13.24 3.59
CA VAL A 117 13.84 12.99 4.60
C VAL A 117 13.75 13.99 5.75
N ALA A 118 13.88 15.29 5.45
CA ALA A 118 13.89 16.34 6.47
C ALA A 118 12.51 16.88 6.83
N SER A 119 11.44 16.43 6.15
CA SER A 119 10.08 16.91 6.40
C SER A 119 9.90 18.41 6.13
N GLY A 120 10.63 18.98 5.16
CA GLY A 120 10.67 20.40 4.86
C GLY A 120 9.30 21.00 4.50
N ASN A 121 8.84 21.98 5.29
CA ASN A 121 7.60 22.72 5.09
C ASN A 121 7.72 23.66 3.88
N ASP A 122 8.82 24.41 3.81
CA ASP A 122 9.23 25.26 2.70
C ASP A 122 9.28 24.48 1.38
N ALA A 123 9.90 23.30 1.38
CA ALA A 123 9.95 22.41 0.22
C ALA A 123 8.55 21.94 -0.23
N SER A 124 7.66 21.64 0.74
CA SER A 124 6.29 21.22 0.45
C SER A 124 5.47 22.33 -0.18
N VAL A 125 5.62 23.56 0.30
CA VAL A 125 4.95 24.74 -0.26
C VAL A 125 5.51 25.06 -1.64
N ALA A 126 6.83 25.03 -1.81
CA ALA A 126 7.46 25.32 -3.09
C ALA A 126 7.04 24.34 -4.20
N ILE A 127 6.96 23.03 -3.91
CA ILE A 127 6.46 22.06 -4.90
C ILE A 127 4.97 22.25 -5.19
N ALA A 128 4.17 22.58 -4.16
CA ALA A 128 2.75 22.84 -4.33
C ALA A 128 2.49 24.05 -5.24
N GLU A 129 3.22 25.15 -5.03
CA GLU A 129 3.19 26.34 -5.87
C GLU A 129 3.68 26.04 -7.30
N HIS A 130 4.75 25.24 -7.44
CA HIS A 130 5.27 24.86 -8.76
C HIS A 130 4.24 24.05 -9.57
N ILE A 131 3.56 23.10 -8.94
CA ILE A 131 2.59 22.21 -9.60
C ILE A 131 1.26 22.92 -9.88
N SER A 132 0.79 23.76 -8.96
CA SER A 132 -0.59 24.28 -9.00
C SER A 132 -0.71 25.81 -9.08
N GLY A 133 0.41 26.52 -9.14
CA GLY A 133 0.47 27.98 -9.13
C GLY A 133 0.33 28.62 -7.76
N SER A 134 -0.35 27.97 -6.80
CA SER A 134 -0.42 28.39 -5.39
C SER A 134 -0.68 27.22 -4.45
N GLU A 135 -0.34 27.37 -3.17
CA GLU A 135 -0.68 26.37 -2.15
C GLU A 135 -2.20 26.15 -2.03
N SER A 136 -3.01 27.22 -2.12
CA SER A 136 -4.46 27.09 -2.00
C SER A 136 -5.09 26.21 -3.08
N VAL A 137 -4.63 26.33 -4.33
CA VAL A 137 -5.08 25.48 -5.44
C VAL A 137 -4.57 24.05 -5.24
N PHE A 138 -3.33 23.88 -4.78
CA PHE A 138 -2.80 22.56 -4.45
C PHE A 138 -3.61 21.87 -3.34
N VAL A 139 -4.01 22.59 -2.28
CA VAL A 139 -4.86 22.08 -1.20
C VAL A 139 -6.24 21.67 -1.70
N SER A 140 -6.83 22.41 -2.66
CA SER A 140 -8.06 21.96 -3.32
C SER A 140 -7.86 20.61 -4.00
N ARG A 141 -6.76 20.43 -4.74
CA ARG A 141 -6.40 19.15 -5.38
C ARG A 141 -6.16 18.03 -4.37
N MET A 142 -5.53 18.31 -3.22
CA MET A 142 -5.35 17.34 -2.14
C MET A 142 -6.70 16.79 -1.65
N ASN A 143 -7.70 17.66 -1.47
CA ASN A 143 -9.04 17.26 -1.04
C ASN A 143 -9.82 16.54 -2.15
N GLU A 144 -9.66 16.93 -3.41
CA GLU A 144 -10.22 16.21 -4.57
C GLU A 144 -9.65 14.79 -4.67
N LYS A 145 -8.32 14.64 -4.50
CA LYS A 145 -7.66 13.34 -4.47
C LYS A 145 -8.12 12.51 -3.27
N ALA A 146 -8.23 13.09 -2.08
CA ALA A 146 -8.77 12.41 -0.89
C ALA A 146 -10.18 11.86 -1.15
N LYS A 147 -11.05 12.67 -1.74
CA LYS A 147 -12.40 12.24 -2.14
C LYS A 147 -12.37 11.11 -3.17
N ALA A 148 -11.52 11.21 -4.19
CA ALA A 148 -11.37 10.18 -5.21
C ALA A 148 -10.87 8.84 -4.65
N LEU A 149 -10.05 8.89 -3.58
CA LEU A 149 -9.58 7.71 -2.86
C LEU A 149 -10.57 7.18 -1.81
N GLY A 150 -11.70 7.86 -1.58
CA GLY A 150 -12.69 7.47 -0.57
C GLY A 150 -12.28 7.82 0.87
N MET A 151 -11.35 8.75 1.07
CA MET A 151 -10.88 9.22 2.38
C MET A 151 -11.92 10.13 3.05
N THR A 152 -13.01 9.55 3.54
CA THR A 152 -14.19 10.28 4.06
C THR A 152 -13.95 10.98 5.41
N GLY A 153 -12.87 10.60 6.10
CA GLY A 153 -12.47 11.14 7.39
C GLY A 153 -11.38 12.21 7.30
N THR A 154 -11.09 12.74 6.09
CA THR A 154 -9.95 13.63 5.85
C THR A 154 -10.34 15.01 5.34
N ASN A 155 -9.65 16.05 5.82
CA ASN A 155 -9.69 17.40 5.28
C ASN A 155 -8.32 18.08 5.39
N PHE A 156 -7.76 18.47 4.25
CA PHE A 156 -6.52 19.23 4.17
C PHE A 156 -6.79 20.73 4.10
N VAL A 157 -6.00 21.54 4.81
CA VAL A 157 -6.08 23.01 4.79
C VAL A 157 -4.75 23.66 4.40
N ASN A 158 -3.67 22.88 4.42
CA ASN A 158 -2.33 23.24 3.98
C ASN A 158 -1.64 21.96 3.45
N CYS A 159 -0.50 22.12 2.77
CA CYS A 159 0.24 21.01 2.15
C CYS A 159 1.38 20.44 3.03
N ASN A 160 1.66 21.09 4.16
CA ASN A 160 2.82 20.79 5.00
C ASN A 160 2.45 20.15 6.35
N GLY A 161 1.19 20.24 6.78
CA GLY A 161 0.73 19.64 8.03
C GLY A 161 1.05 20.45 9.29
N LEU A 162 1.29 21.75 9.18
CA LEU A 162 1.26 22.63 10.35
C LEU A 162 -0.16 22.70 10.94
N ASP A 163 -0.24 22.91 12.27
CA ASP A 163 -1.52 23.00 12.99
C ASP A 163 -2.39 24.12 12.41
N ALA A 164 -3.61 23.75 12.04
CA ALA A 164 -4.61 24.66 11.51
C ALA A 164 -6.01 24.10 11.76
N ASP A 165 -6.97 25.00 11.99
CA ASP A 165 -8.36 24.61 12.25
C ASP A 165 -8.94 23.85 11.06
N GLY A 166 -9.62 22.73 11.36
CA GLY A 166 -10.18 21.85 10.33
C GLY A 166 -9.15 20.97 9.62
N HIS A 167 -7.87 20.95 10.01
CA HIS A 167 -6.88 20.03 9.44
C HIS A 167 -6.87 18.67 10.15
N TYR A 168 -7.39 17.63 9.52
CA TYR A 168 -7.50 16.31 10.14
C TYR A 168 -7.53 15.17 9.12
N SER A 169 -7.27 13.96 9.61
CA SER A 169 -7.40 12.69 8.89
C SER A 169 -7.76 11.58 9.90
N THR A 170 -7.92 10.37 9.41
CA THR A 170 -8.05 9.15 10.22
C THR A 170 -6.88 8.20 9.96
N ALA A 171 -6.68 7.19 10.81
CA ALA A 171 -5.61 6.21 10.61
C ALA A 171 -5.86 5.35 9.36
N ARG A 172 -7.13 5.03 9.09
CA ARG A 172 -7.57 4.33 7.87
C ARG A 172 -7.26 5.15 6.62
N ASP A 173 -7.63 6.42 6.61
CA ASP A 173 -7.42 7.30 5.45
C ASP A 173 -5.93 7.53 5.17
N ILE A 174 -5.11 7.67 6.21
CA ILE A 174 -3.65 7.74 6.06
C ILE A 174 -3.12 6.48 5.39
N ALA A 175 -3.57 5.29 5.80
CA ALA A 175 -3.14 4.04 5.18
C ALA A 175 -3.56 3.95 3.70
N ILE A 176 -4.75 4.46 3.35
CA ILE A 176 -5.23 4.54 1.96
C ILE A 176 -4.31 5.42 1.11
N MET A 177 -4.02 6.66 1.53
CA MET A 177 -3.12 7.53 0.74
C MET A 177 -1.68 7.02 0.72
N SER A 178 -1.21 6.37 1.80
CA SER A 178 0.10 5.72 1.83
C SER A 178 0.17 4.58 0.82
N ARG A 179 -0.84 3.72 0.77
CA ARG A 179 -0.95 2.64 -0.20
C ARG A 179 -0.97 3.16 -1.63
N GLU A 180 -1.69 4.26 -1.89
CA GLU A 180 -1.71 4.89 -3.20
C GLU A 180 -0.34 5.46 -3.60
N LEU A 181 0.36 6.15 -2.68
CA LEU A 181 1.72 6.66 -2.92
C LEU A 181 2.71 5.52 -3.22
N MET A 182 2.59 4.40 -2.53
CA MET A 182 3.48 3.24 -2.68
C MET A 182 3.35 2.54 -4.04
N LYS A 183 2.33 2.85 -4.85
CA LYS A 183 2.25 2.36 -6.23
C LYS A 183 3.31 2.97 -7.16
N TYR A 184 3.95 4.06 -6.73
CA TYR A 184 5.04 4.70 -7.46
C TYR A 184 6.38 4.25 -6.85
N ASP A 185 6.94 3.13 -7.31
CA ASP A 185 8.12 2.47 -6.71
C ASP A 185 9.31 3.41 -6.46
N ASP A 186 9.52 4.40 -7.32
CA ASP A 186 10.56 5.43 -7.19
C ASP A 186 10.47 6.20 -5.85
N ILE A 187 9.32 6.24 -5.17
CA ILE A 187 9.18 6.90 -3.86
C ILE A 187 10.12 6.30 -2.81
N PHE A 188 10.39 4.99 -2.89
CA PHE A 188 11.25 4.30 -1.94
C PHE A 188 12.72 4.71 -2.06
N GLU A 189 13.14 5.27 -3.21
CA GLU A 189 14.46 5.92 -3.36
C GLU A 189 14.62 7.11 -2.41
N PHE A 190 13.52 7.75 -2.01
CA PHE A 190 13.52 8.91 -1.13
C PHE A 190 13.18 8.56 0.31
N THR A 191 12.11 7.79 0.54
CA THR A 191 11.65 7.46 1.89
C THR A 191 12.58 6.47 2.61
N GLY A 192 13.36 5.69 1.85
CA GLY A 192 14.38 4.76 2.36
C GLY A 192 15.71 5.42 2.72
N ILE A 193 15.92 6.71 2.43
CA ILE A 193 17.15 7.42 2.77
C ILE A 193 17.25 7.58 4.28
N TRP A 194 18.34 7.13 4.91
CA TRP A 194 18.62 7.43 6.32
C TRP A 194 19.20 8.83 6.50
N MET A 195 20.27 9.14 5.77
CA MET A 195 20.93 10.45 5.73
C MET A 195 21.36 10.73 4.30
N ASP A 196 21.31 12.00 3.94
CA ASP A 196 21.82 12.51 2.67
C ASP A 196 22.12 14.02 2.85
N SER A 197 22.30 14.75 1.77
CA SER A 197 22.52 16.18 1.79
C SER A 197 21.87 16.87 0.59
N LEU A 198 21.70 18.17 0.75
CA LEU A 198 21.34 19.13 -0.29
C LEU A 198 22.52 20.10 -0.49
N ARG A 199 22.46 20.89 -1.57
CA ARG A 199 23.45 21.94 -1.88
C ARG A 199 24.88 21.39 -1.87
N ASN A 200 25.09 20.27 -2.54
CA ASN A 200 26.39 19.59 -2.66
C ASN A 200 27.07 19.30 -1.31
N GLY A 201 26.30 19.00 -0.26
CA GLY A 201 26.85 18.65 1.06
C GLY A 201 26.78 19.76 2.10
N GLU A 202 26.37 20.98 1.73
CA GLU A 202 26.29 22.11 2.68
C GLU A 202 25.15 21.95 3.68
N PHE A 203 24.10 21.20 3.33
CA PHE A 203 22.96 20.98 4.20
C PHE A 203 22.64 19.49 4.37
N THR A 204 22.91 18.94 5.55
CA THR A 204 22.65 17.53 5.86
C THR A 204 21.17 17.27 6.14
N LEU A 205 20.63 16.24 5.50
CA LEU A 205 19.31 15.70 5.79
C LEU A 205 19.44 14.46 6.68
N SER A 206 18.60 14.36 7.70
CA SER A 206 18.43 13.15 8.50
C SER A 206 16.96 12.76 8.50
N ASN A 207 16.68 11.48 8.23
CA ASN A 207 15.31 10.99 8.20
C ASN A 207 14.69 11.07 9.59
N THR A 208 13.49 11.64 9.68
CA THR A 208 12.73 11.71 10.93
C THR A 208 12.14 10.35 11.32
N ASN A 209 11.99 9.45 10.36
CA ASN A 209 11.63 8.06 10.58
C ASN A 209 12.85 7.20 10.94
N LYS A 210 13.05 6.98 12.24
CA LYS A 210 14.17 6.14 12.72
C LYS A 210 14.03 4.66 12.36
N LEU A 211 12.84 4.17 11.98
CA LEU A 211 12.66 2.76 11.58
C LEU A 211 13.52 2.44 10.35
N ILE A 212 13.75 3.41 9.45
CA ILE A 212 14.63 3.25 8.28
C ILE A 212 16.03 2.74 8.65
N ARG A 213 16.53 3.11 9.84
CA ARG A 213 17.86 2.67 10.30
C ARG A 213 17.81 1.43 11.20
N PHE A 214 16.74 1.25 11.96
CA PHE A 214 16.72 0.32 13.09
C PHE A 214 15.69 -0.82 12.97
N TYR A 215 14.82 -0.80 11.98
CA TYR A 215 13.81 -1.83 11.76
C TYR A 215 14.10 -2.57 10.45
N ASP A 216 14.32 -3.88 10.56
CA ASP A 216 14.60 -4.72 9.39
C ASP A 216 13.42 -4.75 8.41
N GLY A 217 13.72 -4.47 7.15
CA GLY A 217 12.74 -4.36 6.07
C GLY A 217 12.04 -3.01 5.95
N ALA A 218 12.37 -2.00 6.76
CA ALA A 218 11.72 -0.69 6.68
C ALA A 218 11.96 0.00 5.32
N THR A 219 10.89 0.59 4.76
CA THR A 219 10.90 1.23 3.43
C THR A 219 10.42 2.69 3.47
N GLY A 220 9.77 3.13 4.55
CA GLY A 220 9.19 4.47 4.66
C GLY A 220 8.18 4.58 5.81
N LEU A 221 7.18 5.46 5.74
CA LEU A 221 6.99 6.53 4.75
C LEU A 221 7.25 7.90 5.40
N LYS A 222 6.47 8.24 6.42
CA LYS A 222 6.47 9.61 6.96
C LYS A 222 6.08 9.68 8.42
N THR A 223 6.84 10.46 9.18
CA THR A 223 6.45 10.90 10.53
C THR A 223 5.88 12.32 10.51
N GLY A 224 5.09 12.64 11.54
CA GLY A 224 4.65 13.99 11.85
C GLY A 224 4.49 14.20 13.35
N SER A 225 4.72 15.42 13.81
CA SER A 225 4.39 15.83 15.16
C SER A 225 4.12 17.32 15.25
N THR A 226 3.11 17.67 16.04
CA THR A 226 2.75 19.03 16.45
C THR A 226 2.14 18.97 17.85
N ASN A 227 1.79 20.11 18.44
CA ASN A 227 1.14 20.13 19.74
C ASN A 227 -0.25 19.48 19.67
N ASN A 228 -0.99 19.67 18.57
CA ASN A 228 -2.33 19.09 18.42
C ASN A 228 -2.31 17.61 17.99
N ALA A 229 -1.34 17.22 17.16
CA ALA A 229 -1.25 15.85 16.64
C ALA A 229 -0.52 14.88 17.58
N MET A 230 0.22 15.39 18.56
CA MET A 230 1.23 14.64 19.31
C MET A 230 2.22 13.98 18.34
N PHE A 231 2.44 12.66 18.40
CA PHE A 231 3.36 11.96 17.49
C PHE A 231 2.62 10.95 16.60
N CYS A 232 2.66 11.20 15.28
CA CYS A 232 2.05 10.36 14.24
C CYS A 232 3.11 9.77 13.28
N ILE A 233 2.87 8.58 12.73
CA ILE A 233 3.70 7.93 11.70
C ILE A 233 2.83 7.08 10.79
N SER A 234 3.13 7.08 9.50
CA SER A 234 2.83 5.96 8.59
C SER A 234 4.16 5.28 8.27
N ALA A 235 4.36 4.11 8.84
CA ALA A 235 5.54 3.28 8.70
C ALA A 235 5.25 2.15 7.70
N THR A 236 6.23 1.81 6.88
CA THR A 236 6.13 0.67 5.98
C THR A 236 7.35 -0.20 6.04
N ALA A 237 7.14 -1.49 5.85
CA ALA A 237 8.20 -2.46 5.78
C ALA A 237 7.84 -3.60 4.83
N LYS A 238 8.84 -4.18 4.18
CA LYS A 238 8.70 -5.34 3.31
C LYS A 238 9.60 -6.47 3.82
N ARG A 239 9.03 -7.67 3.97
CA ARG A 239 9.78 -8.91 4.28
C ARG A 239 9.29 -10.02 3.36
N GLY A 240 10.20 -10.58 2.57
CA GLY A 240 9.83 -11.47 1.48
C GLY A 240 8.87 -10.76 0.52
N ASN A 241 7.70 -11.35 0.32
CA ASN A 241 6.69 -10.84 -0.60
C ASN A 241 5.60 -10.00 0.08
N MET A 242 5.61 -9.89 1.41
CA MET A 242 4.59 -9.13 2.13
C MET A 242 5.10 -7.72 2.45
N HIS A 243 4.31 -6.70 2.09
CA HIS A 243 4.62 -5.30 2.33
C HIS A 243 3.50 -4.67 3.16
N LEU A 244 3.84 -4.23 4.36
CA LEU A 244 2.88 -3.75 5.34
C LEU A 244 2.93 -2.23 5.51
N ILE A 245 1.78 -1.65 5.83
CA ILE A 245 1.56 -0.24 6.16
C ILE A 245 0.99 -0.16 7.57
N ALA A 246 1.78 0.36 8.50
CA ALA A 246 1.41 0.58 9.90
C ALA A 246 1.24 2.07 10.17
N VAL A 247 0.04 2.50 10.54
CA VAL A 247 -0.28 3.88 10.90
C VAL A 247 -0.50 3.99 12.39
N ILE A 248 0.16 4.95 13.02
CA ILE A 248 0.00 5.32 14.43
C ILE A 248 -0.33 6.81 14.50
N MET A 249 -1.37 7.18 15.25
CA MET A 249 -1.74 8.58 15.46
C MET A 249 -1.87 8.90 16.95
N GLY A 250 -1.34 10.05 17.35
CA GLY A 250 -1.55 10.58 18.70
C GLY A 250 -0.71 9.94 19.81
N ALA A 251 0.39 9.25 19.49
CA ALA A 251 1.25 8.69 20.52
C ALA A 251 1.87 9.81 21.37
N GLU A 252 2.05 9.56 22.67
CA GLU A 252 2.50 10.59 23.63
C GLU A 252 3.94 11.07 23.36
N THR A 253 4.80 10.18 22.87
CA THR A 253 6.21 10.49 22.62
C THR A 253 6.69 9.93 21.27
N SER A 254 7.74 10.54 20.71
CA SER A 254 8.38 10.00 19.50
C SER A 254 8.92 8.58 19.69
N LYS A 255 9.33 8.19 20.91
CA LYS A 255 9.79 6.84 21.20
C LYS A 255 8.63 5.86 21.18
N GLN A 256 7.52 6.22 21.82
CA GLN A 256 6.33 5.37 21.87
C GLN A 256 5.76 5.13 20.47
N ARG A 257 5.64 6.19 19.66
CA ARG A 257 5.23 6.07 18.26
C ARG A 257 6.06 5.03 17.47
N GLN A 258 7.38 5.00 17.69
CA GLN A 258 8.27 4.06 16.99
C GLN A 258 8.12 2.63 17.52
N ALA A 259 7.93 2.48 18.83
CA ALA A 259 7.65 1.19 19.45
C ALA A 259 6.33 0.61 18.91
N ASP A 260 5.24 1.37 19.00
CA ASP A 260 3.91 0.98 18.53
C ASP A 260 3.93 0.60 17.03
N ALA A 261 4.57 1.40 16.18
CA ALA A 261 4.67 1.09 14.76
C ALA A 261 5.47 -0.20 14.50
N SER A 262 6.57 -0.41 15.24
CA SER A 262 7.40 -1.61 15.11
C SER A 262 6.65 -2.86 15.60
N GLU A 263 5.91 -2.74 16.69
CA GLU A 263 5.07 -3.80 17.25
C GLU A 263 3.92 -4.17 16.31
N LEU A 264 3.25 -3.18 15.72
CA LEU A 264 2.20 -3.39 14.73
C LEU A 264 2.73 -4.09 13.47
N LEU A 265 3.89 -3.67 12.95
CA LEU A 265 4.55 -4.37 11.84
C LEU A 265 4.97 -5.79 12.22
N ASN A 266 5.53 -6.00 13.41
CA ASN A 266 5.90 -7.32 13.90
C ASN A 266 4.68 -8.25 14.04
N TYR A 267 3.57 -7.75 14.56
CA TYR A 267 2.31 -8.47 14.61
C TYR A 267 1.88 -8.93 13.21
N GLY A 268 1.92 -8.03 12.22
CA GLY A 268 1.62 -8.38 10.83
C GLY A 268 2.53 -9.48 10.28
N PHE A 269 3.85 -9.30 10.40
CA PHE A 269 4.81 -10.29 9.89
C PHE A 269 4.82 -11.61 10.65
N ASN A 270 4.41 -11.63 11.92
CA ASN A 270 4.39 -12.86 12.72
C ASN A 270 3.13 -13.68 12.48
N ASN A 271 1.98 -13.02 12.30
CA ASN A 271 0.68 -13.70 12.24
C ASN A 271 0.17 -13.90 10.82
N PHE A 272 0.64 -13.16 9.82
CA PHE A 272 0.13 -13.24 8.45
C PHE A 272 1.20 -13.66 7.44
N THR A 273 0.73 -14.20 6.32
CA THR A 273 1.55 -14.48 5.13
C THR A 273 0.77 -14.13 3.86
N LEU A 274 1.50 -13.83 2.79
CA LEU A 274 0.95 -13.60 1.46
C LEU A 274 1.09 -14.89 0.64
N GLU A 275 -0.04 -15.45 0.23
CA GLU A 275 -0.11 -16.59 -0.69
C GLU A 275 -0.38 -16.10 -2.12
N TYR A 276 0.40 -16.57 -3.10
CA TYR A 276 0.12 -16.31 -4.51
C TYR A 276 -0.93 -17.29 -5.01
N VAL A 277 -2.05 -16.75 -5.48
CA VAL A 277 -3.21 -17.52 -5.93
C VAL A 277 -3.25 -17.65 -7.44
N VAL A 278 -2.93 -16.57 -8.16
CA VAL A 278 -2.90 -16.54 -9.63
C VAL A 278 -1.65 -15.83 -10.09
N ASP A 279 -0.95 -16.46 -11.03
CA ASP A 279 0.19 -15.92 -11.77
C ASP A 279 -0.26 -15.59 -13.21
N ASN A 280 -0.10 -14.33 -13.63
CA ASN A 280 -0.54 -13.85 -14.94
C ASN A 280 0.32 -14.37 -16.10
N ASP A 281 1.53 -14.86 -15.82
CA ASP A 281 2.39 -15.54 -16.79
C ASP A 281 2.02 -17.02 -16.97
N SER A 282 1.11 -17.53 -16.14
CA SER A 282 0.63 -18.90 -16.20
C SER A 282 -0.58 -19.06 -17.12
N LYS A 283 -0.42 -19.87 -18.18
CA LYS A 283 -1.48 -20.16 -19.15
C LYS A 283 -2.62 -20.94 -18.49
N VAL A 284 -3.80 -20.34 -18.47
CA VAL A 284 -5.00 -20.97 -17.91
C VAL A 284 -5.59 -22.01 -18.85
N LYS A 285 -5.70 -21.68 -20.15
CA LYS A 285 -6.32 -22.58 -21.14
C LYS A 285 -5.93 -22.24 -22.57
N GLU A 286 -6.05 -23.20 -23.48
CA GLU A 286 -6.09 -22.94 -24.93
C GLU A 286 -7.53 -23.02 -25.46
N ILE A 287 -7.94 -22.04 -26.27
CA ILE A 287 -9.26 -22.03 -26.92
C ILE A 287 -9.10 -22.24 -28.43
N PRO A 288 -9.87 -23.18 -29.05
CA PRO A 288 -9.93 -23.31 -30.51
C PRO A 288 -10.42 -22.04 -31.19
N VAL A 289 -9.73 -21.63 -32.27
CA VAL A 289 -10.08 -20.49 -33.11
C VAL A 289 -10.45 -20.97 -34.51
N SER A 290 -11.71 -20.73 -34.89
CA SER A 290 -12.20 -21.02 -36.23
C SER A 290 -11.96 -19.90 -37.22
N LYS A 291 -11.72 -20.29 -38.47
CA LYS A 291 -11.44 -19.37 -39.59
C LYS A 291 -10.24 -18.45 -39.34
N GLY A 292 -9.35 -18.82 -38.43
CA GLY A 292 -8.12 -18.10 -38.12
C GLY A 292 -6.92 -18.63 -38.89
N LYS A 293 -5.89 -17.80 -39.03
CA LYS A 293 -4.57 -18.21 -39.54
C LYS A 293 -3.91 -19.27 -38.65
N LYS A 294 -4.20 -19.21 -37.35
CA LYS A 294 -3.92 -20.24 -36.33
C LYS A 294 -5.23 -20.86 -35.85
N HIS A 295 -5.15 -22.08 -35.31
CA HIS A 295 -6.32 -22.88 -34.92
C HIS A 295 -6.62 -22.86 -33.42
N LYS A 296 -5.75 -22.27 -32.60
CA LYS A 296 -5.91 -22.11 -31.16
C LYS A 296 -5.24 -20.81 -30.71
N VAL A 297 -5.66 -20.31 -29.56
CA VAL A 297 -5.06 -19.16 -28.86
C VAL A 297 -4.94 -19.49 -27.37
N GLY A 298 -3.83 -19.10 -26.74
CA GLY A 298 -3.67 -19.16 -25.29
C GLY A 298 -4.50 -18.09 -24.59
N VAL A 299 -4.94 -18.41 -23.39
CA VAL A 299 -5.70 -17.53 -22.50
C VAL A 299 -4.98 -17.46 -21.16
N TYR A 300 -4.73 -16.23 -20.73
CA TYR A 300 -3.93 -15.89 -19.55
C TYR A 300 -4.73 -14.97 -18.62
N PRO A 301 -4.47 -14.96 -17.31
CA PRO A 301 -4.98 -13.95 -16.40
C PRO A 301 -4.49 -12.56 -16.82
N ARG A 302 -5.30 -11.53 -16.58
CA ARG A 302 -4.89 -10.14 -16.84
C ARG A 302 -3.88 -9.63 -15.81
N GLU A 303 -3.93 -10.14 -14.58
CA GLU A 303 -3.17 -9.65 -13.44
C GLU A 303 -2.90 -10.78 -12.45
N ASP A 304 -1.85 -10.60 -11.63
CA ASP A 304 -1.53 -11.50 -10.53
C ASP A 304 -2.52 -11.31 -9.39
N ILE A 305 -2.87 -12.40 -8.71
CA ILE A 305 -3.70 -12.35 -7.50
C ILE A 305 -2.96 -12.99 -6.36
N SER A 306 -2.85 -12.24 -5.27
CA SER A 306 -2.35 -12.71 -3.98
C SER A 306 -3.44 -12.62 -2.93
N TYR A 307 -3.33 -13.42 -1.88
CA TYR A 307 -4.24 -13.46 -0.75
C TYR A 307 -3.45 -13.43 0.56
N ILE A 308 -3.83 -12.52 1.47
CA ILE A 308 -3.27 -12.50 2.83
C ILE A 308 -4.09 -13.41 3.73
N CYS A 309 -3.43 -14.37 4.38
CA CYS A 309 -4.02 -15.28 5.34
C CYS A 309 -3.22 -15.30 6.65
N GLU A 310 -3.84 -15.84 7.70
CA GLU A 310 -3.12 -16.13 8.95
C GLU A 310 -2.15 -17.29 8.72
N LYS A 311 -0.96 -17.22 9.30
CA LYS A 311 0.00 -18.32 9.23
C LYS A 311 -0.58 -19.57 9.87
N ASN A 312 -0.36 -20.70 9.22
CA ASN A 312 -0.88 -22.01 9.62
C ASN A 312 -2.41 -22.14 9.52
N SER A 313 -3.12 -21.18 8.91
CA SER A 313 -4.51 -21.40 8.49
C SER A 313 -4.54 -22.31 7.26
N GLU A 314 -5.45 -23.27 7.24
CA GLU A 314 -5.79 -24.00 6.01
C GLU A 314 -6.76 -23.14 5.20
N ASN A 315 -6.37 -22.75 3.99
CA ASN A 315 -7.22 -21.99 3.08
C ASN A 315 -7.65 -22.90 1.93
N ASN A 316 -8.96 -23.12 1.78
CA ASN A 316 -9.48 -23.78 0.59
C ASN A 316 -9.62 -22.76 -0.53
N ILE A 317 -8.90 -22.96 -1.63
CA ILE A 317 -8.89 -22.06 -2.78
C ILE A 317 -9.45 -22.78 -3.99
N ASP A 318 -10.62 -22.34 -4.45
CA ASP A 318 -11.28 -22.82 -5.65
C ASP A 318 -11.20 -21.78 -6.77
N ILE A 319 -10.70 -22.20 -7.94
CA ILE A 319 -10.58 -21.34 -9.12
C ILE A 319 -11.55 -21.81 -10.21
N ILE A 320 -12.52 -20.96 -10.54
CA ILE A 320 -13.52 -21.21 -11.57
C ILE A 320 -13.19 -20.42 -12.83
N VAL A 321 -12.86 -21.13 -13.91
CA VAL A 321 -12.52 -20.54 -15.21
C VAL A 321 -13.72 -20.57 -16.14
N ASN A 322 -14.19 -19.39 -16.57
CA ASN A 322 -15.27 -19.24 -17.54
C ASN A 322 -14.74 -18.67 -18.86
N VAL A 323 -14.54 -19.53 -19.85
CA VAL A 323 -14.14 -19.13 -21.20
C VAL A 323 -14.99 -19.84 -22.28
N PRO A 324 -15.18 -19.23 -23.46
CA PRO A 324 -15.87 -19.86 -24.58
C PRO A 324 -15.21 -21.17 -25.00
N LYS A 325 -16.02 -22.18 -25.37
CA LYS A 325 -15.51 -23.46 -25.90
C LYS A 325 -14.75 -23.30 -27.22
N LYS A 326 -15.03 -22.23 -27.97
CA LYS A 326 -14.47 -21.93 -29.29
C LYS A 326 -14.72 -20.46 -29.62
N ASN A 327 -13.74 -19.84 -30.28
CA ASN A 327 -13.88 -18.50 -30.84
C ASN A 327 -13.76 -18.50 -32.38
N LYS A 328 -14.19 -17.41 -32.99
CA LYS A 328 -14.07 -17.18 -34.44
C LYS A 328 -13.13 -16.00 -34.64
N ALA A 329 -12.18 -16.14 -35.57
CA ALA A 329 -11.28 -15.05 -35.91
C ALA A 329 -12.03 -13.81 -36.45
N PRO A 330 -11.57 -12.59 -36.16
CA PRO A 330 -10.32 -12.30 -35.46
C PRO A 330 -10.45 -12.37 -33.93
N VAL A 331 -9.35 -12.70 -33.27
CA VAL A 331 -9.13 -12.37 -31.85
C VAL A 331 -7.93 -11.44 -31.77
N THR A 332 -7.91 -10.53 -30.79
CA THR A 332 -6.83 -9.57 -30.59
C THR A 332 -6.13 -9.86 -29.28
N LYS A 333 -4.80 -9.76 -29.26
CA LYS A 333 -3.99 -9.82 -28.03
C LYS A 333 -4.54 -8.83 -27.01
N GLY A 334 -4.71 -9.26 -25.77
CA GLY A 334 -5.19 -8.41 -24.66
C GLY A 334 -6.71 -8.24 -24.57
N ASP A 335 -7.48 -8.59 -25.61
CA ASP A 335 -8.94 -8.59 -25.55
C ASP A 335 -9.44 -9.63 -24.54
N LYS A 336 -10.56 -9.32 -23.89
CA LYS A 336 -11.22 -10.21 -22.93
C LYS A 336 -11.61 -11.54 -23.61
N ALA A 337 -11.05 -12.63 -23.10
CA ALA A 337 -11.31 -14.01 -23.51
C ALA A 337 -12.33 -14.72 -22.60
N GLY A 338 -12.53 -14.22 -21.38
CA GLY A 338 -13.42 -14.80 -20.38
C GLY A 338 -13.14 -14.23 -18.99
N THR A 339 -13.50 -14.97 -17.95
CA THR A 339 -13.26 -14.58 -16.56
C THR A 339 -12.70 -15.74 -15.74
N LEU A 340 -11.94 -15.41 -14.70
CA LEU A 340 -11.43 -16.32 -13.70
C LEU A 340 -11.93 -15.82 -12.34
N LYS A 341 -12.73 -16.66 -11.67
CA LYS A 341 -13.32 -16.37 -10.38
C LYS A 341 -12.60 -17.16 -9.30
N ILE A 342 -12.18 -16.48 -8.24
CA ILE A 342 -11.42 -17.04 -7.13
C ILE A 342 -12.35 -17.07 -5.92
N ILE A 343 -12.54 -18.26 -5.37
CA ILE A 343 -13.32 -18.51 -4.16
C ILE A 343 -12.34 -18.97 -3.09
N ILE A 344 -12.36 -18.33 -1.93
CA ILE A 344 -11.51 -18.68 -0.79
C ILE A 344 -12.43 -18.94 0.38
N ASN A 345 -12.34 -20.14 0.97
CA ASN A 345 -13.19 -20.57 2.10
C ASN A 345 -14.69 -20.36 1.82
N ASP A 346 -15.13 -20.82 0.64
CA ASP A 346 -16.52 -20.71 0.14
C ASP A 346 -17.03 -19.28 -0.13
N GLU A 347 -16.19 -18.25 0.04
CA GLU A 347 -16.52 -16.86 -0.27
C GLU A 347 -15.83 -16.38 -1.55
N GLU A 348 -16.55 -15.62 -2.37
CA GLU A 348 -15.97 -15.00 -3.55
C GLU A 348 -14.92 -13.95 -3.14
N TYR A 349 -13.66 -14.22 -3.44
CA TYR A 349 -12.56 -13.32 -3.14
C TYR A 349 -12.40 -12.26 -4.24
N LYS A 350 -12.32 -12.70 -5.50
CA LYS A 350 -12.12 -11.80 -6.65
C LYS A 350 -12.52 -12.47 -7.96
N GLU A 351 -13.02 -11.68 -8.90
CA GLU A 351 -13.17 -12.08 -10.31
C GLU A 351 -12.28 -11.19 -11.18
N ILE A 352 -11.47 -11.80 -12.03
CA ILE A 352 -10.59 -11.11 -12.98
C ILE A 352 -10.88 -11.51 -14.42
N ASP A 353 -10.50 -10.61 -15.33
CA ASP A 353 -10.56 -10.88 -16.75
C ASP A 353 -9.43 -11.83 -17.16
N LEU A 354 -9.78 -12.75 -18.06
CA LEU A 354 -8.82 -13.52 -18.83
C LEU A 354 -8.64 -12.88 -20.20
N ILE A 355 -7.43 -12.90 -20.75
CA ILE A 355 -7.07 -12.24 -22.01
C ILE A 355 -6.43 -13.19 -23.02
N TYR A 356 -6.54 -12.86 -24.32
CA TYR A 356 -5.83 -13.62 -25.36
C TYR A 356 -4.33 -13.29 -25.40
N GLU A 357 -3.52 -14.34 -25.53
CA GLU A 357 -2.05 -14.27 -25.64
C GLU A 357 -1.58 -13.52 -26.89
N GLU A 358 -2.30 -13.69 -28.01
CA GLU A 358 -1.90 -13.16 -29.31
C GLU A 358 -3.09 -12.83 -30.22
N SER A 359 -2.84 -12.00 -31.23
CA SER A 359 -3.83 -11.66 -32.26
C SER A 359 -3.86 -12.74 -33.36
N ILE A 360 -5.02 -13.32 -33.63
CA ILE A 360 -5.21 -14.26 -34.75
C ILE A 360 -6.19 -13.66 -35.74
N GLY A 361 -5.64 -13.20 -36.87
CA GLY A 361 -6.43 -12.74 -38.01
C GLY A 361 -7.17 -13.86 -38.73
N LYS A 362 -8.17 -13.47 -39.55
CA LYS A 362 -8.90 -14.40 -40.42
C LYS A 362 -7.96 -15.06 -41.43
N ILE A 363 -8.18 -16.34 -41.72
CA ILE A 363 -7.54 -17.02 -42.85
C ILE A 363 -8.08 -16.48 -44.17
N THR A 364 -7.21 -16.20 -45.13
CA THR A 364 -7.58 -15.71 -46.46
C THR A 364 -7.44 -16.80 -47.53
N PHE A 365 -8.05 -16.60 -48.71
CA PHE A 365 -7.90 -17.52 -49.85
C PHE A 365 -6.44 -17.70 -50.28
N SER A 366 -5.64 -16.63 -50.22
CA SER A 366 -4.19 -16.69 -50.46
C SER A 366 -3.48 -17.60 -49.45
N ASP A 367 -3.84 -17.52 -48.16
CA ASP A 367 -3.24 -18.37 -47.12
C ASP A 367 -3.57 -19.85 -47.33
N LEU A 368 -4.79 -20.15 -47.79
CA LEU A 368 -5.19 -21.51 -48.16
C LEU A 368 -4.39 -22.01 -49.36
N GLY A 369 -4.26 -21.21 -50.43
CA GLY A 369 -3.49 -21.57 -51.63
C GLY A 369 -2.01 -21.88 -51.32
N LYS A 370 -1.37 -21.08 -50.46
CA LYS A 370 0.01 -21.34 -50.00
C LYS A 370 0.14 -22.63 -49.20
N LYS A 371 -0.84 -22.98 -48.35
CA LYS A 371 -0.86 -24.25 -47.62
C LYS A 371 -0.98 -25.46 -48.57
N PHE A 372 -1.83 -25.37 -49.59
CA PHE A 372 -2.00 -26.42 -50.59
C PHE A 372 -0.71 -26.67 -51.38
N ILE A 373 -0.08 -25.61 -51.89
CA ILE A 373 1.19 -25.73 -52.64
C ILE A 373 2.28 -26.34 -51.76
N ARG A 374 2.40 -25.91 -50.49
CA ARG A 374 3.40 -26.45 -49.56
C ARG A 374 3.19 -27.94 -49.25
N ASN A 375 1.94 -28.38 -49.13
CA ASN A 375 1.60 -29.79 -48.88
C ASN A 375 1.67 -30.66 -50.14
N TRP A 376 1.82 -30.07 -51.33
CA TRP A 376 1.92 -30.80 -52.60
C TRP A 376 3.37 -30.99 -53.07
N ILE A 377 4.30 -30.18 -52.55
CA ILE A 377 5.73 -30.20 -52.87
C ILE A 377 6.55 -31.01 -51.85
N CYS A 378 5.99 -31.29 -50.66
CA CYS A 378 6.48 -32.29 -49.72
C CYS A 378 5.71 -33.60 -49.92
#